data_AF-A0A2D8WWX4-F1
#
_entry.id   AF-A0A2D8WWX4-F1
#
_cell.length_a   1.000
_cell.length_b   1.000
_cell.length_c   1.000
_cell.angle_alpha   90.00
_cell.angle_beta   90.00
_cell.angle_gamma   90.00
#
_symmetry.space_group_name_H-M   'P 1'
#
loop_
_entity.id
_entity.type
_entity.pdbx_description
1 polymer ?
#
loop_
_entity_poly.entity_id
_entity_poly.type
_entity_poly.pdbx_seq_one_letter_code
_entity_poly.pdbx_strand_id
1 'polypeptide(L)'
;MSVLNRRDWQPGSLLRQMRDGIHRPTLMALLSVDLGLVLLHSALGYLLMVNALDAIPDLLRIDRDFGLGETFGYAKWAALVAIMVAAYLRSRAPVFLALAALWLFALADDSLQLHENVALAVLSRLPSKTIDTGVIEVAFFIAAGAILMLPASLALIRSTARQRLQIAPLILLFAGVVACGMGVDFVHSLVEGNTLIAGILGIIEDGGEMVFMSAMLAYALGTFGLPARASDRQRGGAKDGAQRE
;
A
#
# COMPACT_ATOMS: atom_id res chain seq x y z
N MET A 1 -21.07 -25.69 -5.32
CA MET A 1 -20.03 -25.29 -4.36
C MET A 1 -18.92 -26.34 -4.40
N SER A 2 -17.83 -26.09 -5.14
CA SER A 2 -16.68 -27.01 -5.11
C SER A 2 -15.93 -26.77 -3.81
N VAL A 3 -15.93 -27.79 -2.94
CA VAL A 3 -15.06 -27.86 -1.77
C VAL A 3 -13.63 -27.57 -2.24
N LEU A 4 -13.02 -26.54 -1.65
CA LEU A 4 -11.62 -26.19 -1.87
C LEU A 4 -10.78 -27.46 -1.71
N ASN A 5 -10.18 -27.93 -2.80
CA ASN A 5 -9.21 -29.01 -2.73
C ASN A 5 -8.02 -28.45 -1.94
N ARG A 6 -7.79 -28.95 -0.71
CA ARG A 6 -6.65 -28.57 0.14
C ARG A 6 -5.27 -28.77 -0.52
N ARG A 7 -5.22 -29.34 -1.73
CA ARG A 7 -4.01 -29.65 -2.48
C ARG A 7 -3.35 -28.47 -3.20
N ASP A 8 -4.00 -27.32 -3.33
CA ASP A 8 -3.45 -26.19 -4.11
C ASP A 8 -2.55 -25.24 -3.29
N TRP A 9 -2.61 -25.33 -1.95
CA TRP A 9 -1.78 -24.53 -1.05
C TRP A 9 -0.63 -25.37 -0.49
N GLN A 10 0.51 -25.34 -1.18
CA GLN A 10 1.75 -25.83 -0.61
C GLN A 10 2.34 -24.82 0.39
N PRO A 11 2.89 -25.26 1.53
CA PRO A 11 3.66 -24.39 2.41
C PRO A 11 4.73 -23.63 1.61
N GLY A 12 4.77 -22.30 1.80
CA GLY A 12 5.71 -21.41 1.12
C GLY A 12 5.32 -20.95 -0.29
N SER A 13 4.13 -21.32 -0.82
CA SER A 13 3.65 -20.82 -2.12
C SER A 13 3.54 -19.29 -2.15
N LEU A 14 3.08 -18.66 -1.06
CA LEU A 14 2.96 -17.21 -0.94
C LEU A 14 4.31 -16.50 -0.99
N LEU A 15 5.29 -16.97 -0.22
CA LEU A 15 6.64 -16.39 -0.18
C LEU A 15 7.34 -16.53 -1.53
N ARG A 16 7.19 -17.69 -2.20
CA ARG A 16 7.68 -17.88 -3.57
C ARG A 16 7.01 -16.91 -4.53
N GLN A 17 5.68 -16.81 -4.49
CA GLN A 17 4.92 -15.89 -5.33
C GLN A 17 5.38 -14.44 -5.13
N MET A 18 5.52 -13.99 -3.89
CA MET A 18 5.99 -12.64 -3.56
C MET A 18 7.41 -12.39 -4.09
N ARG A 19 8.34 -13.32 -3.86
CA ARG A 19 9.73 -13.23 -4.32
C ARG A 19 9.85 -13.22 -5.84
N ASP A 20 9.07 -14.04 -6.52
CA ASP A 20 9.18 -14.24 -7.96
C ASP A 20 8.38 -13.16 -8.74
N GLY A 21 7.35 -12.59 -8.13
CA GLY A 21 6.50 -11.54 -8.73
C GLY A 21 7.02 -10.11 -8.58
N ILE A 22 8.07 -9.87 -7.78
CA ILE A 22 8.58 -8.52 -7.54
C ILE A 22 9.52 -8.03 -8.65
N HIS A 23 9.23 -6.86 -9.22
CA HIS A 23 10.13 -6.23 -10.19
C HIS A 23 11.29 -5.53 -9.47
N ARG A 24 12.39 -6.27 -9.27
CA ARG A 24 13.54 -5.82 -8.46
C ARG A 24 14.12 -4.46 -8.83
N PRO A 25 14.31 -4.10 -10.12
CA PRO A 25 14.84 -2.78 -10.47
C PRO A 25 13.91 -1.65 -10.01
N THR A 26 12.60 -1.83 -10.14
CA THR A 26 11.62 -0.85 -9.67
C THR A 26 11.63 -0.77 -8.15
N LEU A 27 11.67 -1.91 -7.45
CA LEU A 27 11.78 -1.92 -6.00
C LEU A 27 13.00 -1.12 -5.52
N MET A 28 14.17 -1.41 -6.08
CA MET A 28 15.42 -0.73 -5.71
C MET A 28 15.34 0.77 -5.98
N ALA A 29 14.79 1.18 -7.12
CA ALA A 29 14.62 2.59 -7.44
C ALA A 29 13.67 3.30 -6.45
N LEU A 30 12.50 2.72 -6.17
CA LEU A 30 11.52 3.29 -5.24
C LEU A 30 12.08 3.37 -3.82
N LEU A 31 12.69 2.29 -3.31
CA LEU A 31 13.29 2.27 -1.97
C LEU A 31 14.48 3.23 -1.84
N SER A 32 15.21 3.50 -2.92
CA SER A 32 16.29 4.49 -2.89
C SER A 32 15.75 5.90 -2.69
N VAL A 33 14.60 6.22 -3.32
CA VAL A 33 13.90 7.49 -3.10
C VAL A 33 13.35 7.56 -1.68
N ASP A 34 12.69 6.51 -1.21
CA ASP A 34 12.14 6.44 0.15
C ASP A 34 13.23 6.64 1.19
N LEU A 35 14.33 5.90 1.06
CA LEU A 35 15.48 6.02 1.96
C LEU A 35 16.08 7.42 1.93
N GLY A 36 16.20 8.04 0.74
CA GLY A 36 16.69 9.40 0.60
C GLY A 36 15.84 10.42 1.37
N LEU A 37 14.51 10.30 1.26
CA LEU A 37 13.55 11.17 1.95
C LEU A 37 13.58 10.95 3.47
N VAL A 38 13.57 9.70 3.93
CA VAL A 38 13.65 9.36 5.36
C VAL A 38 14.97 9.84 5.97
N LEU A 39 16.10 9.63 5.29
CA LEU A 39 17.41 10.10 5.77
C LEU A 39 17.49 11.63 5.80
N LEU A 40 16.95 12.31 4.78
CA LEU A 40 16.89 13.77 4.75
C LEU A 40 16.04 14.31 5.92
N HIS A 41 14.83 13.79 6.10
CA HIS A 41 13.96 14.16 7.22
C HIS A 41 14.65 13.92 8.58
N SER A 42 15.26 12.75 8.76
CA SER A 42 15.97 12.41 10.00
C SER A 42 17.16 13.35 10.27
N ALA A 43 17.92 13.70 9.24
CA ALA A 43 19.03 14.64 9.36
C ALA A 43 18.54 16.05 9.73
N LEU A 44 17.46 16.53 9.12
CA LEU A 44 16.84 17.81 9.46
C LEU A 44 16.26 17.81 10.88
N GLY A 45 15.64 16.71 11.31
CA GLY A 45 15.18 16.49 12.68
C GLY A 45 16.31 16.54 13.69
N TYR A 46 17.45 15.91 13.39
CA TYR A 46 18.64 16.01 14.23
C TYR A 46 19.18 17.44 14.32
N LEU A 47 19.26 18.15 13.19
CA LEU A 47 19.71 19.55 13.17
C LEU A 47 18.79 20.48 13.97
N LEU A 48 17.48 20.25 13.90
CA LEU A 48 16.49 20.94 14.74
C LEU A 48 16.74 20.65 16.23
N MET A 49 16.95 19.38 16.59
CA MET A 49 17.21 18.96 17.98
C MET A 49 18.47 19.60 18.58
N VAL A 50 19.52 19.84 17.79
CA VAL A 50 20.75 20.51 18.24
C VAL A 50 20.70 22.04 18.10
N ASN A 51 19.53 22.61 17.80
CA ASN A 51 19.31 24.04 17.59
C ASN A 51 20.18 24.64 16.45
N ALA A 52 20.53 23.84 15.45
CA ALA A 52 21.20 24.29 14.23
C ALA A 52 20.22 24.75 13.15
N LEU A 53 18.93 24.46 13.32
CA LEU A 53 17.82 24.91 12.49
C LEU A 53 16.67 25.39 13.39
N ASP A 54 15.94 26.41 12.94
CA ASP A 54 14.76 26.91 13.65
C ASP A 54 13.49 26.09 13.33
N ALA A 55 13.39 25.59 12.10
CA ALA A 55 12.28 24.77 11.63
C ALA A 55 12.69 23.90 10.43
N ILE A 56 11.98 22.78 10.26
CA ILE A 56 12.08 21.95 9.05
C ILE A 56 11.05 22.44 8.04
N PRO A 57 11.44 22.73 6.78
CA PRO A 57 10.47 23.09 5.75
C PRO A 57 9.43 21.98 5.53
N ASP A 58 8.15 22.33 5.50
CA ASP A 58 7.04 21.38 5.35
C ASP A 58 7.21 20.43 4.15
N LEU A 59 7.73 20.94 3.03
CA LEU A 59 8.00 20.14 1.83
C LEU A 59 8.96 18.95 2.07
N LEU A 60 9.89 19.09 3.02
CA LEU A 60 10.91 18.08 3.33
C LEU A 60 10.55 17.20 4.53
N ARG A 61 9.39 17.46 5.15
CA ARG A 61 8.82 16.63 6.20
C ARG A 61 8.13 15.42 5.56
N ILE A 62 8.40 14.23 6.09
CA ILE A 62 7.73 13.01 5.60
C ILE A 62 6.37 12.83 6.28
N ASP A 63 6.23 13.36 7.49
CA ASP A 63 5.05 13.39 8.35
C ASP A 63 4.08 14.53 7.98
N ARG A 64 4.24 15.12 6.79
CA ARG A 64 3.49 16.32 6.44
C ARG A 64 2.72 16.22 5.13
N ASP A 65 1.47 16.62 5.25
CA ASP A 65 0.53 16.74 4.15
C ASP A 65 1.12 17.59 3.02
N PHE A 66 0.96 17.11 1.79
CA PHE A 66 1.50 17.62 0.54
C PHE A 66 3.03 17.73 0.50
N GLY A 67 3.73 17.11 1.46
CA GLY A 67 5.18 16.96 1.47
C GLY A 67 5.67 16.06 0.34
N LEU A 68 7.00 16.02 0.12
CA LEU A 68 7.57 15.18 -0.93
C LEU A 68 7.33 13.68 -0.70
N GLY A 69 7.36 13.23 0.57
CA GLY A 69 7.08 11.84 0.94
C GLY A 69 5.67 11.42 0.54
N GLU A 70 4.69 12.20 0.97
CA GLU A 70 3.29 11.92 0.71
C GLU A 70 2.92 12.08 -0.78
N THR A 71 3.41 13.14 -1.44
CA THR A 71 3.19 13.33 -2.89
C THR A 71 3.76 12.16 -3.70
N PHE A 72 4.90 11.61 -3.28
CA PHE A 72 5.45 10.40 -3.88
C PHE A 72 4.57 9.17 -3.60
N GLY A 73 3.99 9.08 -2.40
CA GLY A 73 2.93 8.14 -2.05
C GLY A 73 1.74 8.21 -3.01
N TYR A 74 1.22 9.40 -3.31
CA TYR A 74 0.11 9.60 -4.24
C TYR A 74 0.42 9.03 -5.63
N ALA A 75 1.64 9.26 -6.14
CA ALA A 75 2.07 8.70 -7.41
C ALA A 75 2.10 7.16 -7.39
N LYS A 76 2.53 6.55 -6.27
CA LYS A 76 2.51 5.09 -6.11
C LYS A 76 1.08 4.55 -6.08
N TRP A 77 0.17 5.21 -5.37
CA TRP A 77 -1.24 4.85 -5.35
C TRP A 77 -1.88 4.93 -6.73
N ALA A 78 -1.68 6.04 -7.44
CA ALA A 78 -2.19 6.22 -8.81
C ALA A 78 -1.65 5.13 -9.76
N ALA A 79 -0.37 4.78 -9.65
CA ALA A 79 0.23 3.70 -10.43
C ALA A 79 -0.38 2.32 -10.09
N LEU A 80 -0.62 2.04 -8.80
CA LEU A 80 -1.32 0.82 -8.37
C LEU A 80 -2.73 0.72 -8.96
N VAL A 81 -3.50 1.81 -8.91
CA VAL A 81 -4.83 1.89 -9.53
C VAL A 81 -4.73 1.57 -11.03
N ALA A 82 -3.81 2.23 -11.75
CA ALA A 82 -3.64 2.03 -13.18
C ALA A 82 -3.27 0.57 -13.54
N ILE A 83 -2.35 -0.05 -12.78
CA ILE A 83 -1.94 -1.44 -13.00
C ILE A 83 -3.11 -2.40 -12.73
N MET A 84 -3.89 -2.17 -11.68
CA MET A 84 -5.05 -3.00 -11.36
C MET A 84 -6.15 -2.86 -12.41
N VAL A 85 -6.44 -1.65 -12.88
CA VAL A 85 -7.37 -1.43 -14.00
C VAL A 85 -6.88 -2.15 -15.26
N ALA A 86 -5.59 -2.05 -15.60
CA ALA A 86 -5.03 -2.76 -16.74
C ALA A 86 -5.10 -4.29 -16.59
N ALA A 87 -4.92 -4.82 -15.37
CA ALA A 87 -5.12 -6.24 -15.06
C ALA A 87 -6.58 -6.67 -15.23
N TYR A 88 -7.54 -5.84 -14.78
CA TYR A 88 -8.97 -6.06 -15.02
C TYR A 88 -9.29 -6.08 -16.52
N LEU A 89 -8.82 -5.09 -17.28
CA LEU A 89 -9.14 -4.98 -18.71
C LEU A 89 -8.68 -6.23 -19.51
N ARG A 90 -7.55 -6.83 -19.13
CA ARG A 90 -6.99 -8.03 -19.78
C ARG A 90 -7.66 -9.34 -19.35
N SER A 91 -7.98 -9.48 -18.07
CA SER A 91 -8.47 -10.76 -17.52
C SER A 91 -9.98 -10.80 -17.29
N ARG A 92 -10.63 -9.63 -17.26
CA ARG A 92 -12.01 -9.38 -16.81
C ARG A 92 -12.32 -9.96 -15.43
N ALA A 93 -11.29 -10.21 -14.61
CA ALA A 93 -11.48 -10.73 -13.26
C ALA A 93 -11.86 -9.58 -12.31
N PRO A 94 -13.05 -9.62 -11.68
CA PRO A 94 -13.59 -8.50 -10.91
C PRO A 94 -12.72 -8.13 -9.69
N VAL A 95 -11.88 -9.06 -9.22
CA VAL A 95 -10.98 -8.84 -8.08
C VAL A 95 -9.97 -7.73 -8.34
N PHE A 96 -9.52 -7.56 -9.58
CA PHE A 96 -8.61 -6.48 -9.92
C PHE A 96 -9.31 -5.12 -9.89
N LEU A 97 -10.58 -5.05 -10.30
CA LEU A 97 -11.36 -3.83 -10.20
C LEU A 97 -11.68 -3.49 -8.73
N ALA A 98 -11.96 -4.50 -7.90
CA ALA A 98 -12.16 -4.30 -6.47
C ALA A 98 -10.89 -3.77 -5.79
N LEU A 99 -9.71 -4.31 -6.14
CA LEU A 99 -8.43 -3.75 -5.65
C LEU A 99 -8.18 -2.35 -6.19
N ALA A 100 -8.47 -2.07 -7.46
CA ALA A 100 -8.35 -0.72 -8.01
C ALA A 100 -9.23 0.29 -7.23
N ALA A 101 -10.45 -0.09 -6.86
CA ALA A 101 -11.33 0.75 -6.05
C ALA A 101 -10.78 0.96 -4.63
N LEU A 102 -10.18 -0.06 -4.02
CA LEU A 102 -9.52 0.06 -2.72
C LEU A 102 -8.34 1.03 -2.76
N TRP A 103 -7.46 0.92 -3.75
CA TRP A 103 -6.32 1.83 -3.93
C TRP A 103 -6.76 3.25 -4.29
N LEU A 104 -7.82 3.38 -5.07
CA LEU A 104 -8.38 4.68 -5.42
C LEU A 104 -8.98 5.36 -4.19
N PHE A 105 -9.62 4.60 -3.31
CA PHE A 105 -10.08 5.11 -2.03
C PHE A 105 -8.92 5.59 -1.16
N ALA A 106 -7.86 4.79 -1.01
CA ALA A 106 -6.66 5.21 -0.25
C ALA A 106 -6.07 6.51 -0.82
N LEU A 107 -5.90 6.60 -2.15
CA LEU A 107 -5.45 7.83 -2.79
C LEU A 107 -6.38 9.02 -2.52
N ALA A 108 -7.69 8.81 -2.62
CA ALA A 108 -8.68 9.86 -2.41
C ALA A 108 -8.73 10.30 -0.94
N ASP A 109 -8.55 9.38 -0.02
CA ASP A 109 -8.47 9.66 1.41
C ASP A 109 -7.25 10.50 1.73
N ASP A 110 -6.04 10.06 1.37
CA ASP A 110 -4.81 10.82 1.65
C ASP A 110 -4.84 12.20 0.97
N SER A 111 -5.16 12.27 -0.33
CA SER A 111 -5.07 13.53 -1.10
C SER A 111 -6.18 14.55 -0.81
N LEU A 112 -7.32 14.11 -0.28
CA LEU A 112 -8.44 14.98 0.08
C LEU A 112 -8.68 15.03 1.59
N GLN A 113 -7.81 14.38 2.38
CA GLN A 113 -7.91 14.25 3.83
C GLN A 113 -9.33 13.88 4.27
N LEU A 114 -9.92 12.84 3.65
CA LEU A 114 -11.34 12.55 3.86
C LEU A 114 -11.61 12.14 5.31
N HIS A 115 -10.75 11.30 5.89
CA HIS A 115 -10.89 10.87 7.29
C HIS A 115 -10.83 12.06 8.26
N GLU A 116 -9.91 13.00 8.08
CA GLU A 116 -9.82 14.22 8.92
C GLU A 116 -11.04 15.12 8.73
N ASN A 117 -11.40 15.41 7.47
CA ASN A 117 -12.50 16.32 7.14
C ASN A 117 -13.84 15.77 7.64
N VAL A 118 -14.06 14.46 7.55
CA VAL A 118 -15.25 13.81 8.11
C VAL A 118 -15.20 13.84 9.63
N ALA A 119 -14.06 13.58 10.26
CA ALA A 119 -13.93 13.60 11.71
C ALA A 119 -14.26 14.98 12.29
N LEU A 120 -13.71 16.05 11.71
CA LEU A 120 -14.01 17.43 12.07
C LEU A 120 -15.50 17.78 11.85
N ALA A 121 -16.07 17.35 10.72
CA ALA A 121 -17.48 17.56 10.42
C ALA A 121 -18.40 16.87 11.44
N VAL A 122 -18.08 15.64 11.86
CA VAL A 122 -18.84 14.93 12.91
C VAL A 122 -18.68 15.62 14.26
N LEU A 123 -17.45 15.93 14.66
CA LEU A 123 -17.16 16.58 15.94
C LEU A 123 -17.86 17.93 16.09
N SER A 124 -17.99 18.71 15.00
CA SER A 124 -18.70 20.00 15.00
C SER A 124 -20.20 19.90 15.34
N ARG A 125 -20.79 18.70 15.22
CA ARG A 125 -22.21 18.44 15.46
C ARG A 125 -22.46 17.76 16.82
N LEU A 126 -21.42 17.35 17.52
CA LEU A 126 -21.55 16.72 18.84
C LEU A 126 -21.72 17.79 19.92
N PRO A 127 -22.73 17.66 20.80
CA PRO A 127 -23.01 18.64 21.87
C PRO A 127 -21.89 18.70 22.93
N SER A 128 -21.08 17.66 23.06
CA SER A 128 -19.88 17.62 23.88
C SER A 128 -18.69 17.14 23.06
N LYS A 129 -17.61 17.93 23.04
CA LYS A 129 -16.32 17.56 22.41
C LYS A 129 -15.50 16.61 23.29
N THR A 130 -16.17 15.61 23.85
CA THR A 130 -15.57 14.64 24.79
C THR A 130 -15.02 13.42 24.07
N ILE A 131 -15.31 13.26 22.77
CA ILE A 131 -14.78 12.20 21.92
C ILE A 131 -13.56 12.76 21.19
N ASP A 132 -12.45 12.03 21.29
CA ASP A 132 -11.21 12.35 20.58
C ASP A 132 -11.38 12.18 19.06
N THR A 133 -10.75 13.05 18.28
CA THR A 133 -10.83 13.03 16.81
C THR A 133 -10.35 11.69 16.25
N GLY A 134 -9.30 11.09 16.81
CA GLY A 134 -8.75 9.82 16.35
C GLY A 134 -9.74 8.66 16.50
N VAL A 135 -10.65 8.70 17.49
CA VAL A 135 -11.73 7.72 17.61
C VAL A 135 -12.71 7.82 16.43
N ILE A 136 -12.99 9.02 15.95
CA ILE A 136 -13.88 9.26 14.82
C ILE A 136 -13.19 8.84 13.50
N GLU A 137 -11.89 9.10 13.36
CA GLU A 137 -11.09 8.67 12.22
C GLU A 137 -11.03 7.13 12.12
N VAL A 138 -10.77 6.44 13.23
CA VAL A 138 -10.82 4.97 13.28
C VAL A 138 -12.22 4.46 12.90
N ALA A 139 -13.29 5.10 13.38
CA ALA A 139 -14.65 4.74 13.00
C ALA A 139 -14.92 4.96 11.50
N PHE A 140 -14.39 6.03 10.92
CA PHE A 140 -14.44 6.29 9.48
C PHE A 140 -13.76 5.17 8.69
N PHE A 141 -12.54 4.78 9.07
CA PHE A 141 -11.82 3.69 8.40
C PHE A 141 -12.51 2.34 8.55
N ILE A 142 -13.11 2.03 9.71
CA ILE A 142 -13.91 0.81 9.90
C ILE A 142 -15.12 0.82 8.94
N ALA A 143 -15.83 1.94 8.85
CA ALA A 143 -16.99 2.06 7.98
C ALA A 143 -16.61 1.97 6.48
N ALA A 144 -15.60 2.72 6.06
CA ALA A 144 -15.08 2.69 4.70
C ALA A 144 -14.55 1.29 4.34
N GLY A 145 -13.79 0.68 5.25
CA GLY A 145 -13.30 -0.69 5.15
C GLY A 145 -14.44 -1.68 4.97
N ALA A 146 -15.51 -1.60 5.76
CA ALA A 146 -16.68 -2.48 5.61
C ALA A 146 -17.36 -2.34 4.25
N ILE A 147 -17.53 -1.10 3.76
CA ILE A 147 -18.13 -0.81 2.45
C ILE A 147 -17.28 -1.38 1.30
N LEU A 148 -15.96 -1.23 1.38
CA LEU A 148 -15.02 -1.68 0.34
C LEU A 148 -14.75 -3.19 0.42
N MET A 149 -14.77 -3.78 1.62
CA MET A 149 -14.53 -5.21 1.83
C MET A 149 -15.67 -6.09 1.31
N LEU A 150 -16.91 -5.61 1.29
CA LEU A 150 -18.03 -6.39 0.76
C LEU A 150 -17.85 -6.76 -0.74
N PRO A 151 -17.66 -5.81 -1.68
CA PRO A 151 -17.41 -6.13 -3.07
C PRO A 151 -16.07 -6.85 -3.27
N ALA A 152 -15.03 -6.51 -2.50
CA ALA A 152 -13.73 -7.20 -2.58
C ALA A 152 -13.84 -8.68 -2.18
N SER A 153 -14.57 -8.99 -1.12
CA SER A 153 -14.83 -10.36 -0.65
C SER A 153 -15.62 -11.16 -1.69
N LEU A 154 -16.67 -10.55 -2.26
CA LEU A 154 -17.45 -11.18 -3.33
C LEU A 154 -16.63 -11.44 -4.60
N ALA A 155 -15.71 -10.53 -4.94
CA ALA A 155 -14.80 -10.70 -6.06
C ALA A 155 -13.74 -11.78 -5.78
N LEU A 156 -13.25 -11.88 -4.55
CA LEU A 156 -12.31 -12.90 -4.10
C LEU A 156 -12.92 -14.31 -4.14
N ILE A 157 -14.17 -14.45 -3.70
CA ILE A 157 -14.93 -15.71 -3.77
C ILE A 157 -15.07 -16.18 -5.22
N ARG A 158 -15.26 -15.25 -6.17
CA ARG A 158 -15.33 -15.56 -7.61
C ARG A 158 -13.97 -15.75 -8.28
N SER A 159 -12.88 -15.47 -7.59
CA SER A 159 -11.53 -15.58 -8.15
C SER A 159 -11.03 -17.03 -8.18
N THR A 160 -10.28 -17.35 -9.22
CA THR A 160 -9.55 -18.63 -9.36
C THR A 160 -8.45 -18.76 -8.31
N ALA A 161 -8.01 -19.98 -8.01
CA ALA A 161 -6.90 -20.22 -7.08
C ALA A 161 -5.63 -19.46 -7.48
N ARG A 162 -5.33 -19.40 -8.78
CA ARG A 162 -4.21 -18.63 -9.33
C ARG A 162 -4.34 -17.14 -9.03
N GLN A 163 -5.50 -16.53 -9.30
CA GLN A 163 -5.73 -15.12 -9.02
C GLN A 163 -5.59 -14.81 -7.53
N ARG A 164 -6.16 -15.66 -6.66
CA ARG A 164 -6.04 -15.52 -5.20
C ARG A 164 -4.58 -15.54 -4.74
N LEU A 165 -3.79 -16.47 -5.27
CA LEU A 165 -2.36 -16.54 -4.97
C LEU A 165 -1.61 -15.28 -5.46
N GLN A 166 -1.95 -14.77 -6.64
CA GLN A 166 -1.32 -13.57 -7.20
C GLN A 166 -1.65 -12.30 -6.41
N ILE A 167 -2.86 -12.16 -5.85
CA ILE A 167 -3.26 -10.96 -5.10
C ILE A 167 -2.91 -11.03 -3.61
N ALA A 168 -2.70 -12.23 -3.05
CA ALA A 168 -2.43 -12.38 -1.62
C ALA A 168 -1.20 -11.56 -1.14
N PRO A 169 -0.09 -11.46 -1.90
CA PRO A 169 1.00 -10.55 -1.53
C PRO A 169 0.60 -9.07 -1.52
N LEU A 170 -0.28 -8.62 -2.42
CA LEU A 170 -0.77 -7.24 -2.41
C LEU A 170 -1.57 -6.95 -1.14
N ILE A 171 -2.44 -7.88 -0.73
CA ILE A 171 -3.22 -7.74 0.50
C ILE A 171 -2.30 -7.73 1.73
N LEU A 172 -1.29 -8.59 1.75
CA LEU A 172 -0.31 -8.64 2.85
C LEU A 172 0.50 -7.35 2.93
N LEU A 173 0.96 -6.82 1.79
CA LEU A 173 1.70 -5.56 1.75
C LEU A 173 0.81 -4.37 2.12
N PHE A 174 -0.47 -4.38 1.73
CA PHE A 174 -1.44 -3.38 2.18
C PHE A 174 -1.63 -3.40 3.69
N ALA A 175 -1.76 -4.60 4.26
CA ALA A 175 -1.87 -4.74 5.70
C ALA A 175 -0.62 -4.16 6.41
N GLY A 176 0.55 -4.20 5.76
CA GLY A 176 1.74 -3.49 6.22
C GLY A 176 1.59 -1.97 6.21
N VAL A 177 1.04 -1.39 5.14
CA VAL A 177 0.73 0.06 5.06
C VAL A 177 -0.23 0.44 6.20
N VAL A 178 -1.35 -0.26 6.33
CA VAL A 178 -2.35 0.01 7.38
C VAL A 178 -1.75 -0.18 8.79
N ALA A 179 -0.89 -1.18 8.99
CA ALA A 179 -0.24 -1.39 10.27
C ALA A 179 0.69 -0.22 10.65
N CYS A 180 1.33 0.42 9.67
CA CYS A 180 2.10 1.64 9.88
C CYS A 180 1.18 2.84 10.14
N GLY A 181 0.34 3.23 9.16
CA GLY A 181 -0.45 4.47 9.22
C GLY A 181 -1.61 4.51 10.19
N MET A 182 -1.99 3.37 10.75
CA MET A 182 -3.02 3.33 11.81
C MET A 182 -2.48 2.68 13.08
N GLY A 183 -1.69 1.62 12.95
CA GLY A 183 -1.17 0.90 14.11
C GLY A 183 -0.04 1.66 14.81
N VAL A 184 0.95 2.12 14.06
CA VAL A 184 2.08 2.89 14.61
C VAL A 184 1.61 4.29 14.99
N ASP A 185 0.79 4.94 14.16
CA ASP A 185 0.15 6.22 14.48
C ASP A 185 -0.62 6.16 15.81
N PHE A 186 -1.47 5.14 16.01
CA PHE A 186 -2.17 4.97 17.28
C PHE A 186 -1.20 4.84 18.46
N VAL A 187 -0.11 4.09 18.33
CA VAL A 187 0.91 3.98 19.39
C VAL A 187 1.63 5.32 19.60
N HIS A 188 1.92 6.04 18.51
CA HIS A 188 2.56 7.35 18.53
C HIS A 188 1.71 8.39 19.27
N SER A 189 0.39 8.41 19.06
CA SER A 189 -0.55 9.29 19.80
C SER A 189 -0.58 9.06 21.31
N LEU A 190 -0.14 7.88 21.79
CA LEU A 190 -0.02 7.58 23.22
C LEU A 190 1.28 8.10 23.84
N VAL A 191 2.24 8.53 23.02
CA VAL A 191 3.53 9.08 23.48
C VAL A 191 3.46 10.59 23.46
N GLU A 192 3.60 11.21 24.64
CA GLU A 192 3.53 12.66 24.77
C GLU A 192 4.77 13.38 24.20
N GLY A 193 4.53 14.43 23.41
CA GLY A 193 5.47 15.53 23.17
C GLY A 193 6.62 15.29 22.19
N ASN A 194 7.52 16.27 22.10
CA ASN A 194 8.69 16.30 21.20
C ASN A 194 9.85 15.44 21.73
N THR A 195 9.59 14.16 22.01
CA THR A 195 10.61 13.23 22.50
C THR A 195 11.34 12.53 21.35
N LEU A 196 12.54 12.01 21.60
CA LEU A 196 13.25 11.17 20.64
C LEU A 196 12.42 9.92 20.27
N ILE A 197 11.64 9.39 21.20
CA ILE A 197 10.77 8.23 20.98
C ILE A 197 9.65 8.59 20.01
N ALA A 198 8.97 9.72 20.21
CA ALA A 198 7.95 10.21 19.27
C ALA A 198 8.53 10.41 17.86
N GLY A 199 9.71 11.03 17.74
CA GLY A 199 10.38 11.18 16.45
C GLY A 199 10.74 9.85 15.76
N ILE A 200 11.18 8.84 16.53
CA ILE A 200 11.44 7.49 15.99
C ILE A 200 10.13 6.82 15.55
N LEU A 201 9.06 6.96 16.31
CA LEU A 201 7.75 6.40 15.95
C LEU A 201 7.21 7.03 14.66
N GLY A 202 7.27 8.36 14.52
CA GLY A 202 6.90 9.02 13.26
C GLY A 202 7.72 8.54 12.06
N ILE A 203 9.04 8.35 12.22
CA ILE A 203 9.87 7.77 11.14
C ILE A 203 9.45 6.33 10.79
N ILE A 204 9.08 5.51 11.78
CA ILE A 204 8.64 4.13 11.57
C ILE A 204 7.25 4.08 10.91
N GLU A 205 6.38 5.01 11.30
CA GLU A 205 5.04 5.21 10.76
C GLU A 205 5.13 5.58 9.26
N ASP A 206 5.55 6.81 8.95
CA ASP A 206 5.59 7.31 7.57
C ASP A 206 6.58 6.53 6.69
N GLY A 207 7.78 6.28 7.23
CA GLY A 207 8.81 5.54 6.51
C GLY A 207 8.41 4.09 6.25
N GLY A 208 7.67 3.48 7.17
CA GLY A 208 7.13 2.13 7.02
C GLY A 208 6.09 2.06 5.91
N GLU A 209 5.15 3.00 5.88
CA GLU A 209 4.18 3.11 4.78
C GLU A 209 4.85 3.24 3.42
N MET A 210 5.81 4.16 3.31
CA MET A 210 6.55 4.39 2.07
C MET A 210 7.19 3.10 1.55
N VAL A 211 7.84 2.32 2.43
CA VAL A 211 8.49 1.04 2.10
C VAL A 211 7.47 -0.01 1.66
N PHE A 212 6.36 -0.17 2.39
CA PHE A 212 5.33 -1.13 2.03
C PHE A 212 4.65 -0.77 0.70
N MET A 213 4.36 0.51 0.47
CA MET A 213 3.83 0.99 -0.82
C MET A 213 4.79 0.75 -1.98
N SER A 214 6.10 0.94 -1.77
CA SER A 214 7.13 0.66 -2.77
C SER A 214 7.23 -0.82 -3.12
N ALA A 215 7.21 -1.69 -2.09
CA ALA A 215 7.17 -3.13 -2.27
C ALA A 215 5.91 -3.57 -3.03
N MET A 216 4.78 -2.98 -2.68
CA MET A 216 3.48 -3.27 -3.29
C MET A 216 3.42 -2.87 -4.76
N LEU A 217 3.89 -1.66 -5.10
CA LEU A 217 3.96 -1.19 -6.48
C LEU A 217 4.93 -2.04 -7.32
N ALA A 218 6.11 -2.34 -6.78
CA ALA A 218 7.08 -3.19 -7.48
C ALA A 218 6.54 -4.61 -7.72
N TYR A 219 5.80 -5.17 -6.77
CA TYR A 219 5.13 -6.46 -6.92
C TYR A 219 3.99 -6.40 -7.94
N ALA A 220 3.14 -5.35 -7.89
CA ALA A 220 2.06 -5.16 -8.84
C ALA A 220 2.60 -5.04 -10.27
N LEU A 221 3.67 -4.27 -10.46
CA LEU A 221 4.31 -4.10 -11.76
C LEU A 221 4.94 -5.40 -12.27
N GLY A 222 5.66 -6.15 -11.42
CA GLY A 222 6.29 -7.41 -11.84
C GLY A 222 5.27 -8.52 -12.15
N THR A 223 4.17 -8.57 -11.39
CA THR A 223 3.16 -9.62 -11.55
C THR A 223 2.14 -9.30 -12.63
N PHE A 224 1.79 -8.02 -12.80
CA PHE A 224 0.70 -7.60 -13.69
C PHE A 224 1.15 -6.60 -14.76
N GLY A 225 2.25 -5.86 -14.61
CA GLY A 225 2.60 -4.72 -15.46
C GLY A 225 2.98 -5.04 -16.91
N LEU A 226 3.50 -6.23 -17.21
CA LEU A 226 3.97 -6.58 -18.56
C LEU A 226 3.11 -7.68 -19.21
N PRO A 227 2.69 -7.52 -20.48
CA PRO A 227 2.26 -8.66 -21.29
C PRO A 227 3.44 -9.65 -21.38
N ALA A 228 3.18 -10.94 -21.19
CA ALA A 228 4.19 -11.97 -21.36
C ALA A 228 4.93 -11.75 -22.70
N ARG A 229 6.26 -11.61 -22.65
CA ARG A 229 7.07 -11.43 -23.85
C ARG A 229 6.75 -12.56 -24.83
N ALA A 230 6.46 -12.22 -26.08
CA ALA A 230 6.15 -13.17 -27.15
C ALA A 230 7.23 -14.26 -27.34
N SER A 231 8.45 -14.05 -26.81
CA SER A 231 9.55 -15.00 -26.81
C SER A 231 9.29 -16.31 -26.03
N ASP A 232 8.37 -16.32 -25.06
CA ASP A 232 8.01 -17.57 -24.35
C ASP A 232 7.08 -18.49 -25.16
N ARG A 233 6.37 -17.96 -26.17
CA ARG A 233 5.57 -18.81 -27.09
C ARG A 233 6.44 -19.58 -28.08
N GLN A 234 7.61 -19.05 -28.44
CA GLN A 234 8.51 -19.75 -29.38
C GLN A 234 9.33 -20.87 -28.72
N ARG A 235 9.61 -20.79 -27.41
CA ARG A 235 10.32 -21.87 -26.69
C ARG A 235 9.46 -23.11 -26.41
N GLY A 236 8.13 -22.97 -26.41
CA GLY A 236 7.19 -24.09 -26.32
C GLY A 236 7.01 -24.83 -27.66
N GLY A 237 6.99 -24.09 -28.79
CA GLY A 237 6.81 -24.69 -30.12
C GLY A 237 8.05 -25.41 -30.66
N ALA A 238 9.25 -24.99 -30.27
CA ALA A 238 10.49 -25.59 -30.78
C ALA A 238 10.78 -26.99 -30.20
N LYS A 239 10.17 -27.37 -29.08
CA LYS A 239 10.35 -28.71 -28.49
C LYS A 239 9.41 -29.78 -29.06
N ASP A 240 8.28 -29.39 -29.64
CA ASP A 240 7.34 -30.32 -30.29
C ASP A 240 7.71 -30.64 -31.74
N GLY A 241 8.53 -29.80 -32.39
CA GLY A 241 9.01 -30.04 -33.76
C GLY A 241 10.17 -31.05 -33.86
N ALA A 242 10.98 -31.17 -32.81
CA ALA A 242 12.19 -32.01 -32.81
C ALA A 242 11.96 -33.47 -32.36
N GLN A 243 10.71 -33.87 -32.11
CA GLN A 243 10.34 -35.27 -31.80
C GLN A 243 9.53 -35.93 -32.93
N ARG A 244 9.47 -35.31 -34.12
CA ARG A 244 8.72 -35.81 -35.28
C ARG A 244 9.58 -36.05 -36.53
N GLU A 245 10.90 -36.12 -36.37
CA GLU A 245 11.83 -36.55 -37.43
C GLU A 245 12.55 -37.84 -37.05
#